data_AF-A0A7I8KL50-F1
#
_entry.id   AF-A0A7I8KL50-F1
#
_cell.length_a   1.000
_cell.length_b   1.000
_cell.length_c   1.000
_cell.angle_alpha   90.00
_cell.angle_beta   90.00
_cell.angle_gamma   90.00
#
_symmetry.space_group_name_H-M   'P 1'
#
loop_
_entity.id
_entity.type
_entity.pdbx_description
1 polymer ?
#
loop_
_entity_poly.entity_id
_entity_poly.type
_entity_poly.pdbx_seq_one_letter_code
_entity_poly.pdbx_strand_id
1 'polypeptide(L)' 'MGSNLARLLGNLKSKLKAMRPKKPYDKVEKSDSMRMEIRSRRARKLIAETLKIADSPGHRNFAL' A
#
# COMPACT_ATOMS: atom_id res chain seq x y z
N MET A 1 20.27 32.48 -18.92
CA MET A 1 19.10 32.73 -18.04
C MET A 1 17.90 31.78 -18.26
N GLY A 2 18.01 30.68 -19.03
CA GLY A 2 16.86 29.77 -19.29
C GLY A 2 16.71 28.54 -18.36
N SER A 3 17.75 28.19 -17.59
CA SER A 3 17.81 26.94 -16.81
C SER A 3 16.92 26.94 -15.57
N ASN A 4 16.76 28.08 -14.90
CA ASN A 4 15.98 28.18 -13.67
C ASN A 4 14.47 28.05 -13.93
N LEU A 5 13.99 28.61 -15.04
CA LEU A 5 12.59 28.52 -15.44
C LEU A 5 12.21 27.10 -15.85
N ALA A 6 13.06 26.43 -16.64
CA ALA A 6 12.86 25.03 -17.01
C ALA A 6 12.77 24.13 -15.78
N ARG A 7 13.62 24.35 -14.77
CA ARG A 7 13.60 23.60 -13.51
C ARG A 7 12.32 23.85 -12.70
N LEU A 8 11.86 25.09 -12.62
CA LEU A 8 10.62 25.44 -11.92
C LEU A 8 9.39 24.80 -12.57
N LEU A 9 9.29 24.87 -13.90
CA LEU A 9 8.20 24.25 -14.66
C LEU A 9 8.23 22.72 -14.55
N GLY A 10 9.43 22.12 -14.55
CA GLY A 10 9.61 20.69 -14.28
C GLY A 10 9.09 20.28 -12.89
N ASN A 11 9.42 21.07 -11.86
CA ASN A 11 8.96 20.85 -10.49
C ASN A 11 7.44 21.06 -10.33
N LEU A 12 6.87 22.03 -11.04
CA LEU A 12 5.43 22.28 -11.03
C LEU A 12 4.67 21.13 -11.69
N LYS A 13 5.17 20.64 -12.84
CA LYS A 13 4.60 19.51 -13.57
C LYS A 13 4.63 18.22 -12.75
N SER A 14 5.73 17.95 -12.04
CA SER A 14 5.84 16.76 -11.19
C SER A 14 4.88 16.82 -9.99
N LYS A 15 4.75 17.99 -9.34
CA LYS A 15 3.77 18.21 -8.27
C LYS A 15 2.33 18.04 -8.75
N LEU A 16 1.97 18.61 -9.91
CA LEU A 16 0.63 18.47 -10.47
C LEU A 16 0.29 17.00 -10.80
N LYS A 17 1.27 16.21 -11.26
CA LYS A 17 1.09 14.77 -11.50
C LYS A 17 0.88 13.99 -10.18
N ALA A 18 1.57 14.39 -9.11
CA ALA A 18 1.43 13.79 -7.78
C ALA A 18 0.10 14.16 -7.09
N MET A 19 -0.46 15.32 -7.41
CA MET A 19 -1.77 15.79 -6.91
C MET A 19 -2.97 15.17 -7.64
N ARG A 20 -2.76 14.33 -8.66
CA ARG A 20 -3.86 13.63 -9.32
C ARG A 20 -4.60 12.77 -8.29
N PRO A 21 -5.95 12.87 -8.21
CA PRO A 21 -6.71 12.03 -7.30
C PRO A 21 -6.42 10.57 -7.65
N LYS A 22 -5.92 9.81 -6.68
CA LYS A 22 -5.84 8.36 -6.81
C LYS A 22 -7.26 7.85 -6.97
N LYS A 23 -7.48 6.92 -7.90
CA LYS A 23 -8.77 6.24 -7.99
C LYS A 23 -9.11 5.65 -6.60
N PRO A 24 -10.36 5.76 -6.15
CA PRO A 24 -10.76 5.12 -4.91
C PRO A 24 -10.42 3.63 -5.01
N TYR A 25 -9.98 3.04 -3.90
CA TYR A 25 -9.74 1.62 -3.85
C TYR A 25 -11.10 0.91 -3.87
N ASP A 26 -11.38 0.22 -4.98
CA ASP A 26 -12.56 -0.63 -5.09
C ASP A 26 -12.34 -1.87 -4.21
N LYS A 27 -12.96 -1.85 -3.03
CA LYS A 27 -12.92 -2.96 -2.09
C LYS A 27 -13.68 -4.13 -2.69
N VAL A 28 -12.96 -5.17 -3.07
CA VAL A 28 -13.55 -6.43 -3.51
C VAL A 28 -14.03 -7.22 -2.29
N GLU A 29 -15.26 -7.71 -2.34
CA GLU A 29 -15.76 -8.60 -1.30
C GLU A 29 -15.04 -9.95 -1.33
N LYS A 30 -14.94 -10.60 -0.17
CA LYS A 30 -14.36 -11.94 -0.09
C LYS A 30 -15.31 -12.96 -0.73
N SER A 31 -14.78 -13.76 -1.64
CA SER A 31 -15.49 -14.93 -2.18
C SER A 31 -15.76 -15.99 -1.10
N ASP A 32 -16.72 -16.87 -1.32
CA ASP A 32 -17.03 -17.96 -0.39
C ASP A 32 -15.86 -18.91 -0.18
N SER A 33 -15.10 -19.22 -1.23
CA SER A 33 -13.89 -20.04 -1.15
C SER A 33 -12.85 -19.42 -0.20
N MET A 34 -12.59 -18.13 -0.36
CA MET A 34 -11.65 -17.39 0.48
C MET A 34 -12.13 -17.32 1.93
N ARG A 35 -13.44 -17.14 2.16
CA ARG A 35 -14.03 -17.13 3.51
C ARG A 35 -13.81 -18.47 4.22
N MET A 36 -13.94 -19.58 3.52
CA MET A 36 -13.70 -20.92 4.09
C MET A 36 -12.21 -21.14 4.40
N GLU A 37 -11.32 -20.70 3.52
CA GLU A 37 -9.87 -20.87 3.70
C GLU A 37 -9.32 -20.05 4.88
N ILE A 38 -9.76 -18.78 5.02
CA ILE A 38 -9.38 -17.90 6.15
C ILE A 38 -9.83 -18.48 7.50
N ARG A 39 -10.88 -19.32 7.54
CA ARG A 39 -11.32 -19.98 8.78
C ARG A 39 -10.37 -21.08 9.24
N SER A 40 -9.44 -21.53 8.41
CA SER A 40 -8.45 -22.55 8.79
C SER A 40 -7.51 -22.03 9.90
N ARG A 41 -7.05 -22.94 10.78
CA ARG A 41 -6.14 -22.58 11.89
C ARG A 41 -4.81 -22.01 11.38
N ARG A 42 -4.28 -22.56 10.28
CA ARG A 42 -3.00 -22.12 9.69
C ARG A 42 -3.11 -20.69 9.14
N ALA A 43 -4.16 -20.39 8.37
CA ALA A 43 -4.37 -19.05 7.84
C ALA A 43 -4.52 -18.01 8.96
N ARG A 44 -5.29 -18.32 10.01
CA ARG A 44 -5.44 -17.41 11.16
C ARG A 44 -4.12 -17.11 11.86
N LYS A 45 -3.24 -18.10 12.03
CA LYS A 45 -1.93 -17.92 12.65
C LYS A 45 -1.06 -16.96 11.83
N LEU A 46 -0.96 -17.19 10.52
CA LEU A 46 -0.19 -16.33 9.61
C LEU A 46 -0.72 -14.89 9.58
N ILE A 47 -2.06 -14.73 9.55
CA ILE A 47 -2.69 -13.41 9.60
C ILE A 47 -2.35 -12.69 10.92
N ALA A 48 -2.44 -13.38 12.06
CA ALA A 48 -2.15 -12.80 13.37
C ALA A 48 -0.68 -12.38 13.50
N GLU A 49 0.26 -13.21 13.03
CA GLU A 49 1.69 -12.88 13.03
C GLU A 49 1.97 -11.65 12.16
N THR A 50 1.38 -11.60 10.97
CA THR A 50 1.52 -10.47 10.04
C THR A 50 0.94 -9.18 10.61
N LEU A 51 -0.24 -9.25 11.25
CA LEU A 51 -0.87 -8.10 11.90
C LEU A 51 -0.02 -7.54 13.04
N LYS A 52 0.54 -8.42 13.88
CA LYS A 52 1.42 -8.01 14.98
C LYS A 52 2.66 -7.25 14.47
N ILE A 53 3.23 -7.67 13.34
CA ILE A 53 4.37 -6.98 12.71
C ILE A 53 3.95 -5.61 12.18
N ALA A 54 2.79 -5.53 11.53
CA ALA A 54 2.27 -4.26 10.99
C ALA A 54 2.00 -3.22 12.07
N ASP A 55 1.51 -3.65 13.24
CA ASP A 55 1.26 -2.77 14.39
C ASP A 55 2.55 -2.24 15.05
N SER A 56 3.72 -2.80 14.72
CA SER A 56 5.02 -2.40 15.26
C SER A 56 5.93 -1.78 14.19
N PRO A 57 5.58 -0.59 13.65
CA PRO A 57 6.36 0.06 12.60
C PRO A 57 7.78 0.37 13.10
N GLY A 58 8.78 -0.19 12.42
CA GLY A 58 10.21 -0.03 12.74
C GLY A 58 10.96 -1.34 12.95
N HIS A 59 10.25 -2.44 13.25
CA HIS A 59 10.84 -3.77 13.37
C HIS A 59 10.79 -4.45 11.99
N ARG A 60 11.82 -4.20 11.16
CA ARG A 60 11.97 -4.86 9.86
C ARG A 60 12.45 -6.31 10.05
N ASN A 61 11.55 -7.20 10.42
CA ASN A 61 11.74 -8.62 10.15
C ASN A 61 10.62 -9.06 9.21
N PHE A 62 10.85 -8.85 7.92
CA PHE A 62 10.13 -9.56 6.88
C PHE A 62 10.62 -11.01 6.94
N ALA A 63 9.90 -11.87 7.65
CA ALA A 63 10.10 -13.31 7.56
C ALA A 63 9.57 -13.75 6.18
N LEU A 64 10.49 -13.92 5.23
CA LEU A 64 10.31 -14.76 4.05
C LEU A 64 10.61 -16.21 4.43
#